data_AF-A0A9X0YD20-F1
#
_entry.id   AF-A0A9X0YD20-F1
#
_cell.length_a   1.000
_cell.length_b   1.000
_cell.length_c   1.000
_cell.angle_alpha   90.00
_cell.angle_beta   90.00
_cell.angle_gamma   90.00
#
_symmetry.space_group_name_H-M   'P 1'
#
loop_
_entity.id
_entity.type
_entity.pdbx_description
1 polymer ?
#
loop_
_entity_poly.entity_id
_entity_poly.type
_entity_poly.pdbx_seq_one_letter_code
_entity_poly.pdbx_strand_id
1 'polypeptide(L)'
;MDSRLISLCKELAKMTSDQAAAWLLNRYPLTSDNWGEALLLLPHRSWKKPEQKRLADYYFKKIPFSSARGYQAFASIMSVKLMVACISDALPKDPSRIELVLYHLIPVLKRSAKNDVDRKIVENFISDFSMAVLKHN
;
A
#
# COMPACT_ATOMS: atom_id res chain seq x y z
N MET A 1 20.62 1.20 4.14
CA MET A 1 19.97 2.35 3.48
C MET A 1 21.06 3.35 3.18
N ASP A 2 21.13 3.86 1.95
CA ASP A 2 22.22 4.77 1.55
C ASP A 2 22.09 6.16 2.21
N SER A 3 23.18 6.92 2.20
CA SER A 3 23.24 8.25 2.82
C SER A 3 22.22 9.24 2.24
N ARG A 4 21.85 9.07 0.96
CA ARG A 4 20.88 9.93 0.28
C ARG A 4 19.48 9.69 0.81
N LEU A 5 19.04 8.44 0.91
CA LEU A 5 17.74 8.08 1.47
C LEU A 5 17.62 8.52 2.94
N ILE A 6 18.71 8.41 3.71
CA ILE A 6 18.75 8.91 5.09
C ILE A 6 18.52 10.44 5.13
N SER A 7 19.14 11.19 4.21
CA SER A 7 18.90 12.64 4.08
C SER A 7 17.44 12.94 3.77
N LEU A 8 16.86 12.22 2.81
CA LEU A 8 15.46 12.41 2.41
C LEU A 8 14.49 12.13 3.55
N CYS A 9 14.74 11.10 4.37
CA CYS A 9 13.93 10.85 5.57
C CYS A 9 14.02 12.00 6.58
N LYS A 10 15.21 12.59 6.77
CA LYS A 10 15.38 13.76 7.65
C LYS A 10 14.66 14.99 7.11
N GLU A 11 14.60 15.18 5.79
CA GLU A 11 13.84 16.26 5.17
C GLU A 11 12.33 16.05 5.34
N LEU A 12 11.83 14.85 5.03
CA LEU A 12 10.41 14.51 5.18
C LEU A 12 9.93 14.62 6.64
N ALA A 13 10.79 14.32 7.61
CA ALA A 13 10.48 14.45 9.02
C ALA A 13 10.20 15.89 9.46
N LYS A 14 10.74 16.89 8.74
CA LYS A 14 10.52 18.33 9.03
C LYS A 14 9.22 18.86 8.44
N MET A 15 8.57 18.11 7.55
CA MET A 15 7.35 18.51 6.87
C MET A 15 6.12 18.08 7.66
N THR A 16 5.01 18.81 7.50
CA THR A 16 3.70 18.32 7.95
C THR A 16 3.30 17.05 7.17
N SER A 17 2.29 16.32 7.65
CA SER A 17 1.78 15.12 6.97
C SER A 17 1.44 15.40 5.50
N ASP A 18 0.64 16.45 5.27
CA ASP A 18 0.20 16.89 3.94
C ASP A 18 1.37 17.37 3.05
N GLN A 19 2.26 18.22 3.56
CA GLN A 19 3.42 18.69 2.79
C GLN A 19 4.30 17.55 2.29
N ALA A 20 4.60 16.58 3.15
CA ALA A 20 5.40 15.43 2.74
C ALA A 20 4.63 14.47 1.82
N ALA A 21 3.30 14.38 1.92
CA ALA A 21 2.51 13.60 0.97
C ALA A 21 2.56 14.25 -0.42
N ALA A 22 2.34 15.56 -0.50
CA ALA A 22 2.46 16.33 -1.74
C ALA A 22 3.88 16.22 -2.32
N TRP A 23 4.91 16.31 -1.48
CA TRP A 23 6.30 16.14 -1.90
C TRP A 23 6.56 14.76 -2.49
N LEU A 24 6.09 13.68 -1.86
CA LEU A 24 6.24 12.31 -2.39
C LEU A 24 5.58 12.17 -3.76
N LEU A 25 4.33 12.64 -3.89
CA LEU A 25 3.57 12.55 -5.14
C LEU A 25 4.23 13.32 -6.29
N ASN A 26 4.82 14.48 -6.00
CA ASN A 26 5.51 15.30 -7.00
C ASN A 26 6.90 14.77 -7.34
N ARG A 27 7.64 14.25 -6.35
CA ARG A 27 9.02 13.78 -6.53
C ARG A 27 9.10 12.38 -7.14
N TYR A 28 8.14 11.53 -6.82
CA TYR A 28 8.08 10.12 -7.21
C TYR A 28 6.74 9.79 -7.90
N PRO A 29 6.39 10.50 -9.00
CA PRO A 29 5.15 10.25 -9.69
C PRO A 29 5.14 8.84 -10.29
N LEU A 30 3.95 8.25 -10.50
CA LEU A 30 3.83 6.91 -11.10
C LEU A 30 4.46 6.80 -12.49
N THR A 31 4.69 7.90 -13.19
CA THR A 31 5.32 7.92 -14.51
C THR A 31 6.85 7.86 -14.45
N SER A 32 7.47 8.10 -13.29
CA SER A 32 8.93 8.05 -13.16
C SER A 32 9.43 6.61 -12.97
N ASP A 33 10.67 6.35 -13.38
CA ASP A 33 11.32 5.05 -13.18
C ASP A 33 11.65 4.80 -11.70
N ASN A 34 11.89 5.86 -10.94
CA ASN A 34 12.27 5.81 -9.54
C ASN A 34 11.08 5.90 -8.56
N TRP A 35 9.83 5.78 -9.04
CA TRP A 35 8.63 5.88 -8.21
C TRP A 35 8.66 4.96 -6.97
N GLY A 36 9.30 3.79 -7.11
CA GLY A 36 9.45 2.79 -6.04
C GLY A 36 10.26 3.28 -4.83
N GLU A 37 11.06 4.35 -4.98
CA GLU A 37 11.75 4.97 -3.84
C GLU A 37 10.78 5.56 -2.82
N ALA A 38 9.60 6.02 -3.24
CA ALA A 38 8.57 6.48 -2.30
C ALA A 38 8.23 5.41 -1.26
N LEU A 39 8.19 4.13 -1.68
CA LEU A 39 7.90 2.99 -0.80
C LEU A 39 8.98 2.74 0.23
N LEU A 40 10.21 3.21 -0.03
CA LEU A 40 11.30 3.17 0.95
C LEU A 40 11.14 4.25 2.01
N LEU A 41 10.57 5.39 1.65
CA LEU A 41 10.45 6.56 2.52
C LEU A 41 9.19 6.52 3.38
N LEU A 42 8.08 5.92 2.89
CA LEU A 42 6.80 5.83 3.60
C LEU A 42 6.94 5.38 5.07
N PRO A 43 7.66 4.29 5.40
CA PRO A 43 7.70 3.76 6.77
C PRO A 43 8.47 4.63 7.77
N HIS A 44 9.24 5.61 7.31
CA HIS A 44 10.16 6.38 8.16
C HIS A 44 9.55 7.65 8.77
N ARG A 45 8.23 7.81 8.70
CA ARG A 45 7.50 8.85 9.44
C ARG A 45 6.05 8.45 9.72
N SER A 46 5.44 9.15 10.67
CA SER A 46 4.01 9.05 10.94
C SER A 46 3.20 9.87 9.93
N TRP A 47 2.08 9.30 9.50
CA TRP A 47 1.16 9.92 8.54
C TRP A 47 -0.21 10.10 9.18
N LYS A 48 -0.89 11.22 8.91
CA LYS A 48 -2.31 11.33 9.26
C LYS A 48 -3.16 10.51 8.30
N LYS A 49 -4.32 10.08 8.77
CA LYS A 49 -5.26 9.21 8.03
C LYS A 49 -5.62 9.73 6.61
N PRO A 50 -5.86 11.03 6.38
CA PRO A 50 -6.15 11.52 5.03
C PRO A 50 -4.99 11.31 4.06
N GLU A 51 -3.76 11.57 4.50
CA GLU A 51 -2.57 11.37 3.66
C GLU A 51 -2.23 9.88 3.46
N GLN A 52 -2.44 9.04 4.48
CA GLN A 52 -2.34 7.58 4.31
C GLN A 52 -3.22 7.11 3.15
N LYS A 53 -4.50 7.53 3.13
CA LYS A 53 -5.45 7.20 2.05
C LYS A 53 -4.99 7.79 0.71
N ARG A 54 -4.65 9.09 0.67
CA ARG A 54 -4.21 9.78 -0.55
C ARG A 54 -3.01 9.10 -1.21
N LEU A 55 -2.02 8.69 -0.41
CA LEU A 55 -0.83 7.99 -0.90
C LEU A 55 -1.18 6.57 -1.37
N ALA A 56 -2.03 5.84 -0.64
CA ALA A 56 -2.49 4.51 -1.02
C ALA A 56 -3.27 4.53 -2.33
N ASP A 57 -4.28 5.40 -2.45
CA ASP A 57 -5.08 5.59 -3.66
C ASP A 57 -4.21 5.93 -4.89
N TYR A 58 -3.11 6.65 -4.68
CA TYR A 58 -2.18 6.97 -5.76
C TYR A 58 -1.29 5.77 -6.11
N TYR A 59 -0.50 5.27 -5.15
CA TYR A 59 0.52 4.27 -5.46
C TYR A 59 -0.05 2.88 -5.75
N PHE A 60 -1.20 2.51 -5.19
CA PHE A 60 -1.86 1.23 -5.51
C PHE A 60 -2.32 1.12 -6.97
N LYS A 61 -2.34 2.21 -7.75
CA LYS A 61 -2.55 2.14 -9.20
C LYS A 61 -1.41 1.44 -9.95
N LYS A 62 -0.18 1.42 -9.40
CA LYS A 62 1.02 0.83 -10.03
C LYS A 62 1.65 -0.31 -9.22
N ILE A 63 1.39 -0.37 -7.91
CA ILE A 63 1.89 -1.42 -7.01
C ILE A 63 1.43 -2.86 -7.33
N PRO A 64 0.26 -3.17 -7.92
CA PRO A 64 -0.21 -4.56 -7.99
C PRO A 64 0.64 -5.53 -8.83
N PHE A 65 1.81 -5.13 -9.33
CA PHE A 65 2.60 -5.92 -10.28
C PHE A 65 4.07 -6.14 -9.92
N SER A 66 4.58 -5.71 -8.76
CA SER A 66 6.06 -5.74 -8.53
C SER A 66 6.59 -6.60 -7.37
N SER A 67 5.93 -6.67 -6.20
CA SER A 67 6.32 -7.52 -5.06
C SER A 67 5.47 -7.23 -3.80
N ALA A 68 5.63 -8.04 -2.75
CA ALA A 68 5.07 -7.78 -1.42
C ALA A 68 5.58 -6.48 -0.74
N ARG A 69 6.68 -5.88 -1.23
CA ARG A 69 7.35 -4.74 -0.59
C ARG A 69 6.46 -3.49 -0.50
N GLY A 70 5.71 -3.20 -1.57
CA GLY A 70 4.79 -2.06 -1.58
C GLY A 70 3.69 -2.22 -0.55
N TYR A 71 3.11 -3.40 -0.45
CA TYR A 71 2.12 -3.72 0.57
C TYR A 71 2.68 -3.61 1.98
N GLN A 72 3.91 -4.11 2.22
CA GLN A 72 4.57 -3.98 3.53
C GLN A 72 4.79 -2.51 3.93
N ALA A 73 5.19 -1.66 2.99
CA ALA A 73 5.37 -0.24 3.24
C ALA A 73 4.06 0.42 3.70
N PHE A 74 2.95 0.17 3.01
CA PHE A 74 1.64 0.70 3.42
C PHE A 74 1.15 0.09 4.74
N ALA A 75 1.30 -1.22 4.92
CA ALA A 75 0.88 -1.89 6.14
C ALA A 75 1.63 -1.40 7.40
N SER A 76 2.81 -0.79 7.23
CA SER A 76 3.56 -0.17 8.33
C SER A 76 3.00 1.19 8.77
N ILE A 77 2.26 1.88 7.90
CA ILE A 77 1.78 3.26 8.15
C ILE A 77 0.27 3.39 8.32
N MET A 78 -0.52 2.37 7.99
CA MET A 78 -1.99 2.40 8.09
C MET A 78 -2.58 1.12 8.67
N SER A 79 -3.85 1.20 9.10
CA SER A 79 -4.58 0.05 9.63
C SER A 79 -4.96 -0.94 8.51
N VAL A 80 -5.13 -2.22 8.89
CA VAL A 80 -5.62 -3.28 7.98
C VAL A 80 -6.94 -2.87 7.32
N LYS A 81 -7.89 -2.32 8.10
CA LYS A 81 -9.16 -1.82 7.59
C LYS A 81 -9.01 -0.79 6.47
N LEU A 82 -8.12 0.19 6.65
CA LEU A 82 -7.92 1.24 5.65
C LEU A 82 -7.19 0.68 4.42
N MET A 83 -6.20 -0.19 4.64
CA MET A 83 -5.45 -0.82 3.57
C MET A 83 -6.34 -1.67 2.67
N VAL A 84 -7.19 -2.52 3.26
CA VAL A 84 -8.17 -3.34 2.52
C VAL A 84 -9.09 -2.45 1.70
N ALA A 85 -9.64 -1.38 2.28
CA ALA A 85 -10.50 -0.45 1.54
C ALA A 85 -9.79 0.18 0.33
N CYS A 86 -8.56 0.68 0.50
CA CYS A 86 -7.83 1.33 -0.60
C CYS A 86 -7.40 0.33 -1.69
N ILE A 87 -7.09 -0.91 -1.32
CA ILE A 87 -6.69 -1.93 -2.29
C ILE A 87 -7.88 -2.40 -3.10
N SER A 88 -9.03 -2.65 -2.47
CA SER A 88 -10.25 -3.08 -3.16
C SER A 88 -10.61 -2.14 -4.32
N ASP A 89 -10.42 -0.83 -4.14
CA ASP A 89 -10.66 0.18 -5.18
C ASP A 89 -9.62 0.18 -6.32
N ALA A 90 -8.44 -0.42 -6.09
CA ALA A 90 -7.30 -0.40 -7.00
C ALA A 90 -7.03 -1.76 -7.68
N LEU A 91 -7.86 -2.78 -7.42
CA LEU A 91 -7.64 -4.11 -7.98
C LEU A 91 -7.81 -4.14 -9.51
N PRO A 92 -7.00 -4.95 -10.21
CA PRO A 92 -7.18 -5.18 -11.63
C PRO A 92 -8.50 -5.91 -11.91
N LYS A 93 -9.05 -5.74 -13.11
CA LYS A 93 -10.25 -6.48 -13.56
C LYS A 93 -9.93 -7.86 -14.14
N ASP A 94 -8.67 -8.09 -14.51
CA ASP A 94 -8.19 -9.33 -15.10
C ASP A 94 -7.94 -10.38 -13.99
N PRO A 95 -8.63 -11.53 -14.02
CA PRO A 95 -8.53 -12.56 -12.97
C PRO A 95 -7.10 -13.03 -12.71
N SER A 96 -6.29 -13.23 -13.76
CA SER A 96 -4.90 -13.70 -13.62
C SER A 96 -4.02 -12.72 -12.83
N ARG A 97 -4.28 -11.42 -13.00
CA ARG A 97 -3.62 -10.35 -12.24
C ARG A 97 -4.14 -10.26 -10.81
N ILE A 98 -5.43 -10.51 -10.60
CA ILE A 98 -6.01 -10.56 -9.25
C ILE A 98 -5.33 -11.65 -8.42
N GLU A 99 -5.16 -12.85 -8.97
CA GLU A 99 -4.49 -13.96 -8.26
C GLU A 99 -3.07 -13.59 -7.84
N LEU A 100 -2.29 -12.99 -8.75
CA LEU A 100 -0.93 -12.54 -8.44
C LEU A 100 -0.90 -11.45 -7.36
N VAL A 101 -1.85 -10.51 -7.39
CA VAL A 101 -2.01 -9.50 -6.33
C VAL A 101 -2.27 -10.16 -4.98
N LEU A 102 -3.25 -11.06 -4.94
CA LEU A 102 -3.64 -11.75 -3.71
C LEU A 102 -2.50 -12.60 -3.15
N TYR A 103 -1.73 -13.25 -4.02
CA TYR A 103 -0.54 -14.02 -3.64
C TYR A 103 0.47 -13.19 -2.84
N HIS A 104 0.72 -11.94 -3.25
CA HIS A 104 1.64 -11.05 -2.53
C HIS A 104 1.00 -10.32 -1.35
N LEU A 105 -0.29 -9.99 -1.45
CA LEU A 105 -1.00 -9.16 -0.48
C LEU A 105 -1.43 -9.94 0.77
N ILE A 106 -2.03 -11.13 0.59
CA ILE A 106 -2.61 -11.90 1.70
C ILE A 106 -1.59 -12.17 2.83
N PRO A 107 -0.33 -12.58 2.54
CA PRO A 107 0.67 -12.75 3.59
C PRO A 107 0.98 -11.47 4.36
N VAL A 108 0.90 -10.30 3.72
CA VAL A 108 1.10 -9.01 4.38
C VAL A 108 -0.08 -8.68 5.29
N LEU A 109 -1.31 -8.80 4.78
CA LEU A 109 -2.52 -8.55 5.57
C LEU A 109 -2.60 -9.44 6.81
N LYS A 110 -2.33 -10.75 6.65
CA LYS A 110 -2.33 -11.70 7.77
C LYS A 110 -1.30 -11.35 8.84
N ARG A 111 -0.10 -10.90 8.46
CA ARG A 111 0.94 -10.47 9.42
C ARG A 111 0.59 -9.14 10.11
N SER A 112 -0.13 -8.26 9.41
CA SER A 112 -0.48 -6.94 9.94
C SER A 112 -1.75 -6.94 10.79
N ALA A 113 -2.56 -8.00 10.75
CA ALA A 113 -3.75 -8.14 11.60
C ALA A 113 -3.36 -8.38 13.06
N LYS A 114 -3.73 -7.46 13.96
CA LYS A 114 -3.29 -7.49 15.36
C LYS A 114 -4.35 -8.03 16.33
N ASN A 115 -5.61 -8.07 15.91
CA ASN A 115 -6.75 -8.47 16.73
C ASN A 115 -7.80 -9.20 15.88
N ASP A 116 -8.84 -9.73 16.53
CA ASP A 116 -9.89 -10.51 15.85
C ASP A 116 -10.70 -9.69 14.84
N VAL A 117 -10.85 -8.38 15.08
CA VAL A 117 -11.51 -7.48 14.13
C VAL A 117 -10.69 -7.39 12.84
N ASP A 118 -9.37 -7.21 12.93
CA ASP A 118 -8.49 -7.19 11.77
C ASP A 118 -8.52 -8.55 11.05
N ARG A 119 -8.44 -9.67 11.79
CA ARG A 119 -8.49 -11.02 11.20
C ARG A 119 -9.77 -11.24 10.41
N LYS A 120 -10.92 -10.87 10.97
CA LYS A 120 -12.22 -10.96 10.31
C LYS A 120 -12.31 -10.09 9.05
N ILE A 121 -11.71 -8.89 9.07
CA ILE A 121 -11.62 -8.04 7.88
C ILE A 121 -10.82 -8.74 6.77
N VAL A 122 -9.69 -9.36 7.11
CA VAL A 122 -8.86 -10.09 6.14
C VAL A 122 -9.58 -11.33 5.61
N GLU A 123 -10.26 -12.09 6.47
CA GLU A 123 -11.04 -13.27 6.07
C GLU A 123 -12.19 -12.91 5.12
N ASN A 124 -12.96 -11.87 5.45
CA ASN A 124 -14.02 -11.37 4.58
C ASN A 124 -13.46 -10.94 3.23
N PHE A 125 -12.37 -10.17 3.22
CA PHE A 125 -11.69 -9.78 1.99
C PHE A 125 -11.30 -10.99 1.14
N ILE A 126 -10.67 -12.01 1.72
CA ILE A 126 -10.28 -13.24 0.99
C ILE A 126 -11.50 -13.99 0.44
N SER A 127 -12.58 -14.07 1.22
CA SER A 127 -13.83 -14.73 0.82
C SER A 127 -14.47 -14.04 -0.37
N ASP A 128 -14.54 -12.72 -0.36
CA ASP A 128 -15.13 -11.92 -1.44
C ASP A 128 -14.41 -12.17 -2.77
N PHE A 129 -13.07 -12.32 -2.76
CA PHE A 129 -12.31 -12.62 -3.98
C PHE A 129 -12.35 -14.08 -4.41
N SER A 130 -12.36 -15.02 -3.46
CA SER A 130 -12.50 -16.45 -3.79
C SER A 130 -13.81 -16.70 -4.54
N MET A 131 -14.90 -16.05 -4.10
CA MET A 131 -16.20 -16.13 -4.76
C MET A 131 -16.25 -15.37 -6.09
N ALA A 132 -15.50 -14.27 -6.24
CA ALA A 132 -15.41 -13.53 -7.49
C ALA A 132 -14.66 -14.32 -8.57
N VAL A 133 -13.52 -14.94 -8.23
CA VAL A 133 -12.73 -15.76 -9.16
C VAL A 133 -13.50 -17.00 -9.63
N LEU A 134 -14.26 -17.64 -8.74
CA LEU A 134 -15.09 -18.82 -9.08
C LEU A 134 -16.28 -18.50 -10.00
N LYS A 135 -16.76 -17.26 -10.06
CA LYS A 135 -17.89 -16.86 -10.95
C LYS A 135 -17.45 -16.53 -12.38
N HIS A 136 -16.15 -16.40 -12.62
CA HIS A 136 -15.59 -16.01 -13.91
C HIS A 136 -14.84 -17.15 -14.63
N ASN A 137 -14.79 -18.34 -14.02
CA ASN A 137 -14.40 -19.60 -14.65
C ASN A 137 -15.65 -20.41 -15.04
#